data_AF-A0A1M7L0J9-F1
#
_entry.id   AF-A0A1M7L0J9-F1
#
_cell.length_a   1.000
_cell.length_b   1.000
_cell.length_c   1.000
_cell.angle_alpha   90.00
_cell.angle_beta   90.00
_cell.angle_gamma   90.00
#
_symmetry.space_group_name_H-M   'P 1'
#
loop_
_entity.id
_entity.type
_entity.pdbx_description
1 polymer ?
#
loop_
_entity_poly.entity_id
_entity_poly.type
_entity_poly.pdbx_seq_one_letter_code
_entity_poly.pdbx_strand_id
1 'polypeptide(L)' 'MKNLKKLTPSDLKIISGGWVPPQGGRCPDGTCQYTENGPCRIYNADKCY' A
#
# COMPACT_ATOMS: atom_id res chain seq x y z
N MET A 1 3.32 25.32 -11.88
CA MET A 1 3.73 23.92 -11.56
C MET A 1 2.59 23.28 -10.78
N LYS A 2 2.09 22.14 -11.26
CA LYS A 2 0.85 21.48 -10.80
C LYS A 2 0.99 21.02 -9.34
N ASN A 3 -0.02 21.33 -8.53
CA ASN A 3 -0.30 20.86 -7.17
C ASN A 3 0.43 19.56 -6.77
N LEU A 4 1.64 19.68 -6.24
CA LEU A 4 2.29 18.60 -5.51
C LEU A 4 1.57 18.50 -4.17
N LYS A 5 0.51 17.69 -4.12
CA LYS A 5 -0.16 17.32 -2.86
C LYS A 5 0.93 16.75 -1.96
N LYS A 6 1.23 17.45 -0.85
CA LYS A 6 2.18 16.97 0.16
C LYS A 6 1.59 15.68 0.71
N LEU A 7 2.14 14.54 0.26
CA LEU A 7 1.71 13.21 0.69
C LEU A 7 1.79 13.18 2.21
N THR A 8 0.73 12.72 2.87
CA THR A 8 0.77 12.57 4.31
C THR A 8 1.83 11.52 4.66
N PRO A 9 2.43 11.56 5.86
CA PRO A 9 3.35 10.51 6.28
C PRO A 9 2.73 9.10 6.17
N SER A 10 1.39 8.97 6.26
CA SER A 10 0.67 7.73 5.97
C SER A 10 0.73 7.32 4.50
N ASP A 11 0.49 8.26 3.57
CA ASP A 11 0.65 8.01 2.13
C ASP A 11 2.11 7.65 1.78
N LEU A 12 3.08 8.33 2.39
CA LEU A 12 4.50 8.01 2.23
C LEU A 12 4.84 6.61 2.77
N LYS A 13 4.19 6.19 3.86
CA LYS A 13 4.37 4.84 4.44
C LYS A 13 3.75 3.75 3.57
N ILE A 14 2.65 4.07 2.88
CA ILE A 14 2.03 3.22 1.86
C ILE A 14 2.96 3.09 0.65
N ILE A 15 3.51 4.19 0.14
CA ILE A 15 4.38 4.21 -1.05
C ILE A 15 5.75 3.57 -0.76
N SER A 16 6.32 3.74 0.44
CA SER A 16 7.55 3.05 0.86
C SER A 16 7.37 1.55 1.20
N GLY A 17 6.17 0.98 0.97
CA GLY A 17 5.98 -0.47 0.90
C GLY A 17 6.02 -1.21 2.23
N GLY A 18 5.63 -0.56 3.33
CA GLY A 18 5.67 -1.13 4.67
C GLY A 18 4.37 -1.02 5.47
N TRP A 19 3.29 -0.50 4.90
CA TRP A 19 2.02 -0.41 5.60
C TRP A 19 1.32 -1.77 5.60
N VAL A 20 1.13 -2.36 6.79
CA VAL A 20 0.37 -3.61 6.96
C VAL A 20 -1.07 -3.22 7.35
N PRO A 21 -2.10 -3.66 6.61
CA PRO A 21 -3.47 -3.42 7.02
C PRO A 21 -3.76 -4.16 8.33
N PRO A 22 -4.66 -3.64 9.18
CA PRO A 22 -5.16 -4.40 10.31
C PRO A 22 -5.79 -5.72 9.84
N GLN A 23 -5.91 -6.71 10.73
CA GLN A 23 -6.48 -8.03 10.40
C GLN A 23 -7.85 -7.89 9.72
N GLY A 24 -8.02 -8.46 8.53
CA GLY A 24 -9.24 -8.33 7.69
C GLY A 24 -9.36 -7.01 6.92
N GLY A 25 -8.43 -6.08 7.08
CA GLY A 25 -8.31 -4.85 6.31
C GLY A 25 -7.76 -5.10 4.91
N ARG A 26 -8.15 -4.26 3.95
CA ARG A 26 -7.66 -4.34 2.57
C ARG A 26 -6.54 -3.33 2.33
N CYS A 27 -5.67 -3.65 1.39
CA CYS A 27 -4.74 -2.69 0.85
C CYS A 27 -5.47 -1.56 0.11
N PRO A 28 -4.93 -0.32 0.16
CA PRO A 28 -5.44 0.78 -0.66
C PRO A 28 -5.31 0.45 -2.15
N ASP A 29 -6.14 1.10 -2.96
CA ASP A 29 -6.18 0.90 -4.41
C ASP A 29 -4.79 1.12 -5.06
N GLY A 30 -4.42 0.23 -5.99
CA GLY A 30 -3.08 0.19 -6.58
C GLY A 30 -2.01 -0.52 -5.73
N THR A 31 -2.38 -1.12 -4.58
CA THR A 31 -1.50 -1.96 -3.76
C THR A 31 -2.17 -3.28 -3.37
N CYS A 32 -1.38 -4.32 -3.08
CA CYS A 32 -1.87 -5.60 -2.56
C CYS A 32 -0.87 -6.22 -1.58
N GLN A 33 -1.33 -7.18 -0.77
CA GLN A 33 -0.44 -7.96 0.08
C GLN A 33 0.09 -9.13 -0.74
N TYR A 34 1.40 -9.36 -0.70
CA TYR A 34 1.99 -10.55 -1.35
C TYR A 34 1.89 -11.82 -0.49
N THR A 35 1.56 -11.64 0.79
CA THR A 35 1.36 -12.70 1.76
C THR A 35 0.17 -12.32 2.62
N GLU A 36 -0.60 -13.29 3.10
CA GLU A 36 -1.70 -13.04 4.04
C GLU A 36 -1.19 -12.22 5.25
N ASN A 37 -1.86 -11.11 5.59
CA ASN A 37 -1.46 -10.17 6.65
C ASN A 37 -0.06 -9.51 6.47
N GLY A 38 0.49 -9.52 5.25
CA GLY A 38 1.77 -8.86 4.92
C GLY A 38 1.64 -7.35 4.67
N PRO A 39 2.75 -6.63 4.49
CA PRO A 39 2.71 -5.23 4.07
C PRO A 39 2.11 -5.10 2.68
N CYS A 40 1.31 -4.04 2.47
CA CYS A 40 0.87 -3.63 1.15
C CYS A 40 2.07 -3.19 0.32
N ARG A 41 2.17 -3.82 -0.85
CA ARG A 41 3.15 -3.54 -1.89
C ARG A 41 2.43 -3.04 -3.11
N ILE A 42 3.15 -2.41 -4.04
CA ILE A 42 2.60 -2.05 -5.35
C ILE A 42 1.91 -3.27 -5.96
N TYR A 43 0.70 -3.06 -6.49
CA TYR A 43 -0.11 -4.12 -7.05
C TYR A 43 0.67 -4.94 -8.10
N ASN A 44 0.66 -6.26 -7.94
CA ASN A 44 1.29 -7.20 -8.85
C ASN A 44 0.44 -8.47 -8.90
N ALA A 45 -0.27 -8.67 -10.02
CA ALA A 45 -1.25 -9.75 -10.18
C ALA A 45 -0.68 -11.15 -9.94
N ASP A 46 0.61 -11.37 -10.21
CA ASP A 46 1.28 -12.67 -10.00
C ASP A 46 1.67 -12.92 -8.54
N LYS A 47 1.66 -11.88 -7.70
CA LYS A 47 2.12 -11.95 -6.31
C LYS A 47 1.05 -11.61 -5.30
N CYS A 48 -0.04 -10.94 -5.69
CA CYS A 48 -1.13 -10.63 -4.79
C CYS A 48 -1.76 -11.92 -4.27
N TYR A 49 -1.84 -12.02 -2.95
CA TYR A 49 -2.54 -13.09 -2.23
C TYR A 49 -4.07 -12.96 -2.39
#